data_AF-A0A368NCS5-F1
#
_entry.id   AF-A0A368NCS5-F1
#
_cell.length_a   1.000
_cell.length_b   1.000
_cell.length_c   1.000
_cell.angle_alpha   90.00
_cell.angle_beta   90.00
_cell.angle_gamma   90.00
#
_symmetry.space_group_name_H-M   'P 1'
#
loop_
_entity.id
_entity.type
_entity.pdbx_description
1 polymer ?
#
loop_
_entity_poly.entity_id
_entity_poly.type
_entity_poly.pdbx_seq_one_letter_code
_entity_poly.pdbx_strand_id
1 'polypeptide(L)'
;MATFDAYRSEASAKIQAAGYASEIRREAGSTSRRYGSRPTFSTVGTESVLVVHRSRRAGIDRTRMGDVRSDEPLMVFTRDADIQEDDRVVYGLDGLSYRVLAKTIYPTHVEARVQVSHEEA
;
A
#
# COMPACT_ATOMS: atom_id res chain seq x y z
N MET A 1 -15.62 22.99 18.41
CA MET A 1 -15.98 22.26 17.18
C MET A 1 -14.68 21.85 16.52
N ALA A 2 -14.34 20.56 16.52
CA ALA A 2 -13.10 20.11 15.88
C ALA A 2 -13.23 20.33 14.37
N THR A 3 -12.27 21.01 13.77
CA THR A 3 -12.23 21.23 12.33
C THR A 3 -11.74 19.97 11.62
N PHE A 4 -12.07 19.87 10.34
CA PHE A 4 -11.61 18.78 9.49
C PHE A 4 -10.08 18.59 9.51
N ASP A 5 -9.33 19.68 9.57
CA ASP A 5 -7.86 19.67 9.65
C ASP A 5 -7.34 19.04 10.94
N ALA A 6 -8.07 19.21 12.06
CA ALA A 6 -7.70 18.57 13.33
C ALA A 6 -7.76 17.05 13.21
N TYR A 7 -8.81 16.50 12.57
CA TYR A 7 -8.94 15.06 12.35
C TYR A 7 -7.87 14.50 11.40
N ARG A 8 -7.51 15.26 10.35
CA ARG A 8 -6.42 14.88 9.44
C ARG A 8 -5.07 14.84 10.15
N SER A 9 -4.78 15.85 10.96
CA SER A 9 -3.54 15.94 11.74
C SER A 9 -3.46 14.79 12.75
N GLU A 10 -4.54 14.53 13.48
CA GLU A 10 -4.60 13.43 14.46
C GLU A 10 -4.42 12.06 13.79
N ALA A 11 -5.09 11.81 12.66
CA ALA A 11 -4.92 10.57 11.91
C ALA A 11 -3.48 10.38 11.41
N SER A 12 -2.88 11.46 10.89
CA SER A 12 -1.49 11.41 10.40
C SER A 12 -0.52 11.12 11.55
N ALA A 13 -0.68 11.73 12.71
CA ALA A 13 0.13 11.46 13.89
C ALA A 13 0.00 10.01 14.37
N LYS A 14 -1.22 9.44 14.32
CA LYS A 14 -1.46 8.03 14.67
C LYS A 14 -0.78 7.07 13.69
N ILE A 15 -0.86 7.35 12.38
CA ILE A 15 -0.18 6.55 11.35
C ILE A 15 1.34 6.65 11.49
N GLN A 16 1.86 7.84 11.80
CA GLN A 16 3.30 8.03 12.04
C GLN A 16 3.79 7.31 13.30
N ALA A 17 3.00 7.28 14.37
CA ALA A 17 3.38 6.63 15.62
C ALA A 17 3.30 5.10 15.57
N ALA A 18 2.34 4.55 14.83
CA ALA A 18 2.10 3.10 14.77
C ALA A 18 2.66 2.43 13.51
N GLY A 19 2.90 3.20 12.45
CA GLY A 19 3.38 2.70 11.17
C GLY A 19 4.88 2.48 11.13
N TYR A 20 5.32 1.80 10.08
CA TYR A 20 6.72 1.52 9.81
C TYR A 20 7.21 2.32 8.62
N ALA A 21 8.40 2.90 8.74
CA ALA A 21 9.06 3.62 7.66
C ALA A 21 9.28 2.68 6.47
N SER A 22 8.61 2.95 5.36
CA SER A 22 8.54 2.08 4.19
C SER A 22 8.95 2.86 2.95
N GLU A 23 9.75 2.24 2.09
CA GLU A 23 10.19 2.88 0.85
C GLU A 23 9.12 2.75 -0.23
N ILE A 24 8.76 3.86 -0.86
CA ILE A 24 7.95 3.86 -2.07
C ILE A 24 8.90 3.89 -3.26
N ARG A 25 8.81 2.89 -4.12
CA ARG A 25 9.59 2.74 -5.34
C ARG A 25 8.67 2.80 -6.54
N ARG A 26 9.02 3.66 -7.48
CA ARG A 26 8.29 3.87 -8.73
C ARG A 26 9.09 3.32 -9.90
N GLU A 27 8.39 2.82 -10.90
CA GLU A 27 9.03 2.40 -12.15
C GLU A 27 9.72 3.62 -12.81
N ALA A 28 11.02 3.52 -13.02
CA ALA A 28 11.79 4.55 -13.70
C ALA A 28 11.66 4.38 -15.22
N GLY A 29 11.09 5.39 -15.89
CA GLY A 29 11.30 5.73 -17.31
C GLY A 29 11.19 4.60 -18.35
N SER A 30 10.10 4.63 -19.13
CA SER A 30 9.90 3.87 -20.38
C SER A 30 10.85 4.36 -21.50
N THR A 31 12.14 4.06 -21.40
CA THR A 31 13.04 4.13 -22.56
C THR A 31 12.94 2.83 -23.33
N SER A 32 12.17 2.84 -24.42
CA SER A 32 12.01 1.76 -25.42
C SER A 32 12.34 0.37 -24.86
N ARG A 33 11.45 -0.19 -24.04
CA ARG A 33 11.63 -1.55 -23.53
C ARG A 33 11.79 -2.49 -24.72
N ARG A 34 13.00 -2.99 -24.93
CA ARG A 34 13.19 -4.15 -25.80
C ARG A 34 12.40 -5.27 -25.15
N TYR A 35 11.68 -6.04 -25.96
CA TYR A 35 10.95 -7.21 -25.46
C TYR A 35 11.86 -8.06 -24.56
N GLY A 36 11.46 -8.26 -23.30
CA GLY A 36 12.24 -9.00 -22.29
C GLY A 36 13.06 -8.16 -21.30
N SER A 37 13.09 -6.83 -21.38
CA SER A 37 13.75 -6.01 -20.36
C SER A 37 12.97 -5.98 -19.04
N ARG A 38 13.64 -6.28 -17.91
CA ARG A 38 13.04 -6.19 -16.57
C ARG A 38 12.74 -4.73 -16.21
N PRO A 39 11.60 -4.45 -15.55
CA PRO A 39 11.30 -3.11 -15.05
C PRO A 39 12.36 -2.68 -14.02
N THR A 40 12.81 -1.43 -14.10
CA THR A 40 13.70 -0.81 -13.12
C THR A 40 12.87 0.07 -12.20
N PHE A 41 13.02 -0.12 -10.89
CA PHE A 41 12.33 0.67 -9.87
C PHE A 41 13.34 1.55 -9.12
N SER A 42 12.95 2.79 -8.86
CA SER A 42 13.74 3.75 -8.07
C SER A 42 12.92 4.25 -6.89
N THR A 43 13.56 4.40 -5.73
CA THR A 43 12.93 4.99 -4.55
C THR A 43 12.56 6.44 -4.82
N VAL A 44 11.28 6.77 -4.65
CA VAL A 44 10.73 8.13 -4.80
C VAL A 44 10.43 8.79 -3.47
N GLY A 45 10.32 8.01 -2.39
CA GLY A 45 10.07 8.55 -1.05
C GLY A 45 10.08 7.49 0.03
N THR A 46 9.96 7.94 1.27
CA THR A 46 9.80 7.10 2.46
C THR A 46 8.61 7.61 3.25
N GLU A 47 7.68 6.72 3.59
CA GLU A 47 6.45 7.05 4.30
C GLU A 47 6.24 6.13 5.49
N SER A 48 5.52 6.60 6.51
CA SER A 48 5.05 5.71 7.58
C SER A 48 3.80 4.98 7.10
N VAL A 49 3.87 3.65 7.06
CA VAL A 49 2.80 2.80 6.53
C VAL A 49 2.34 1.81 7.59
N LEU A 50 1.02 1.59 7.65
CA LEU A 50 0.42 0.50 8.41
C LEU A 50 -0.05 -0.58 7.45
N VAL A 51 0.22 -1.85 7.75
CA VAL A 51 -0.42 -2.98 7.06
C VAL A 51 -1.54 -3.54 7.92
N VAL A 52 -2.74 -3.58 7.35
CA VAL A 52 -3.93 -4.19 7.93
C VAL A 52 -4.24 -5.46 7.16
N HIS A 53 -4.00 -6.59 7.80
CA HIS A 53 -4.50 -7.88 7.32
C HIS A 53 -5.96 -8.02 7.73
N ARG A 54 -6.87 -8.11 6.76
CA ARG A 54 -8.25 -8.49 7.07
C ARG A 54 -8.21 -9.93 7.60
N SER A 55 -8.43 -10.11 8.89
CA SER A 55 -8.49 -11.44 9.48
C SER A 55 -9.63 -12.21 8.82
N ARG A 56 -9.34 -13.46 8.41
CA ARG A 56 -10.37 -14.41 8.05
C ARG A 56 -11.31 -14.53 9.26
N ARG A 57 -12.49 -13.92 9.23
CA ARG A 57 -13.58 -14.43 10.06
C ARG A 57 -13.83 -15.84 9.54
N ALA A 58 -13.30 -16.82 10.27
CA ALA A 58 -13.52 -18.23 10.05
C ALA A 58 -15.03 -18.50 10.15
N GLY A 59 -15.70 -18.51 9.01
CA GLY A 59 -17.13 -18.75 8.94
C GLY A 59 -17.79 -17.89 7.87
N ILE A 60 -17.57 -18.22 6.60
CA ILE A 60 -18.61 -18.14 5.57
C ILE A 60 -18.33 -19.27 4.57
N ASP A 61 -19.42 -19.99 4.32
CA ASP A 61 -19.66 -21.17 3.51
C ASP A 61 -18.91 -21.23 2.17
N ARG A 62 -18.19 -22.34 1.91
CA ARG A 62 -17.52 -22.63 0.63
C ARG A 62 -18.50 -22.93 -0.52
N THR A 63 -19.80 -22.83 -0.30
CA THR A 63 -20.83 -23.37 -1.22
C THR A 63 -21.52 -22.34 -2.10
N ARG A 64 -21.25 -21.03 -1.99
CA ARG A 64 -21.86 -20.03 -2.88
C ARG A 64 -20.86 -19.00 -3.41
N MET A 65 -20.46 -19.24 -4.65
CA MET A 65 -20.45 -18.25 -5.73
C MET A 65 -19.44 -17.08 -5.60
N GLY A 66 -18.40 -17.14 -6.44
CA GLY A 66 -17.54 -16.00 -6.78
C GLY A 66 -16.23 -15.95 -5.98
N ASP A 67 -15.11 -16.07 -6.70
CA ASP A 67 -13.74 -15.99 -6.19
C ASP A 67 -13.43 -14.56 -5.69
N VAL A 68 -14.02 -14.16 -4.56
CA VAL A 68 -13.63 -12.94 -3.85
C VAL A 68 -12.39 -13.31 -3.04
N ARG A 69 -11.21 -13.10 -3.63
CA ARG A 69 -9.92 -13.32 -2.97
C ARG A 69 -9.87 -12.52 -1.67
N SER A 70 -10.11 -13.21 -0.56
CA SER A 70 -10.29 -12.61 0.78
C SER A 70 -8.97 -12.21 1.46
N ASP A 71 -7.85 -12.28 0.75
CA ASP A 71 -6.51 -12.35 1.33
C ASP A 71 -5.59 -11.18 0.93
N GLU A 72 -6.11 -10.13 0.28
CA GLU A 72 -5.30 -8.95 -0.07
C GLU A 72 -5.10 -8.04 1.15
N PRO A 73 -3.85 -7.81 1.61
CA PRO A 73 -3.57 -6.85 2.66
C PRO A 73 -3.94 -5.43 2.22
N LEU A 74 -4.30 -4.60 3.19
CA LEU A 74 -4.55 -3.19 2.99
C LEU A 74 -3.39 -2.40 3.62
N MET A 75 -2.80 -1.47 2.87
CA MET A 75 -1.84 -0.52 3.40
C MET A 75 -2.51 0.83 3.66
N VAL A 76 -2.25 1.43 4.81
CA VAL A 76 -2.77 2.73 5.19
C VAL A 76 -1.61 3.73 5.25
N PHE A 77 -1.76 4.82 4.52
CA PHE A 77 -0.79 5.90 4.40
C PHE A 77 -1.35 7.20 4.96
N THR A 78 -0.47 8.14 5.26
CA THR A 78 -0.85 9.53 5.54
C THR A 78 -1.60 10.11 4.34
N ARG A 79 -2.41 11.16 4.57
CA ARG A 79 -3.25 11.75 3.53
C ARG A 79 -2.45 12.32 2.35
N ASP A 80 -1.23 12.74 2.60
CA ASP A 80 -0.36 13.43 1.63
C ASP A 80 0.64 12.51 0.95
N ALA A 81 0.59 11.21 1.24
CA ALA A 81 1.51 10.25 0.64
C ALA A 81 1.36 10.24 -0.89
N ASP A 82 2.49 10.46 -1.59
CA ASP A 82 2.56 10.33 -3.05
C ASP A 82 2.70 8.86 -3.45
N ILE A 83 1.59 8.13 -3.37
CA ILE A 83 1.50 6.74 -3.82
C ILE A 83 0.72 6.69 -5.15
N GLN A 84 1.15 5.83 -6.07
CA GLN A 84 0.48 5.55 -7.34
C GLN A 84 0.16 4.06 -7.50
N GLU A 85 -0.75 3.74 -8.41
CA GLU A 85 -0.94 2.35 -8.83
C GLU A 85 0.35 1.83 -9.48
N ASP A 86 0.62 0.54 -9.30
CA ASP A 86 1.87 -0.13 -9.67
C ASP A 86 3.14 0.31 -8.93
N ASP A 87 3.10 1.30 -8.04
CA ASP A 87 4.21 1.57 -7.13
C ASP A 87 4.49 0.31 -6.27
N ARG A 88 5.77 0.14 -5.93
CA ARG A 88 6.25 -0.90 -5.02
C ARG A 88 6.52 -0.28 -3.66
N VAL A 89 5.98 -0.88 -2.63
CA VAL A 89 6.19 -0.46 -1.24
C VAL A 89 7.02 -1.54 -0.56
N VAL A 90 8.25 -1.19 -0.19
CA VAL A 90 9.09 -2.06 0.64
C VAL A 90 8.74 -1.77 2.09
N TYR A 91 8.05 -2.70 2.72
CA TYR A 91 7.48 -2.49 4.04
C TYR A 91 8.55 -2.57 5.13
N GLY A 92 8.63 -1.55 5.98
CA GLY A 92 9.72 -1.40 6.95
C GLY A 92 9.79 -2.48 8.03
N LEU A 93 8.69 -3.21 8.28
CA LEU A 93 8.66 -4.23 9.34
C LEU A 93 9.30 -5.56 8.91
N ASP A 94 8.96 -6.06 7.72
CA ASP A 94 9.37 -7.39 7.24
C ASP A 94 10.27 -7.34 5.99
N GLY A 95 10.47 -6.15 5.41
CA GLY A 95 11.24 -5.95 4.19
C GLY A 95 10.55 -6.50 2.94
N LEU A 96 9.31 -6.97 3.03
CA LEU A 96 8.58 -7.49 1.89
C LEU A 96 8.19 -6.37 0.94
N SER A 97 8.26 -6.67 -0.36
CA SER A 97 7.80 -5.77 -1.41
C SER A 97 6.32 -6.01 -1.69
N TYR A 98 5.54 -4.95 -1.69
CA TYR A 98 4.12 -4.97 -2.01
C TYR A 98 3.85 -4.11 -3.23
N ARG A 99 3.09 -4.63 -4.19
CA ARG A 99 2.58 -3.85 -5.31
C ARG A 99 1.26 -3.18 -4.94
N VAL A 100 1.15 -1.88 -5.19
CA VAL A 100 -0.11 -1.14 -5.10
C VAL A 100 -0.99 -1.50 -6.29
N LEU A 101 -2.16 -2.08 -6.02
CA LEU A 101 -3.15 -2.45 -7.04
C LEU A 101 -4.14 -1.32 -7.31
N ALA A 102 -4.62 -0.67 -6.25
CA ALA A 102 -5.60 0.40 -6.29
C ALA A 102 -5.51 1.22 -5.01
N LYS A 103 -5.89 2.49 -5.07
CA LYS A 103 -5.95 3.37 -3.89
C LYS A 103 -7.31 4.08 -3.75
N THR A 104 -7.75 4.20 -2.52
CA THR A 104 -8.92 5.00 -2.13
C THR A 104 -8.42 6.14 -1.25
N ILE A 105 -8.73 7.38 -1.67
CA ILE A 105 -8.34 8.57 -0.95
C ILE A 105 -9.50 8.95 -0.01
N TYR A 106 -9.28 8.81 1.28
CA TYR A 106 -10.18 9.30 2.29
C TYR A 106 -9.83 10.73 2.69
N PRO A 107 -10.73 11.44 3.37
CA PRO A 107 -10.44 12.78 3.83
C PRO A 107 -9.23 12.82 4.81
N THR A 108 -9.01 11.78 5.62
CA THR A 108 -7.96 11.76 6.67
C THR A 108 -6.72 10.93 6.33
N HIS A 109 -6.80 10.02 5.36
CA HIS A 109 -5.74 9.06 5.03
C HIS A 109 -5.93 8.50 3.63
N VAL A 110 -4.98 7.69 3.17
CA VAL A 110 -5.11 6.91 1.92
C VAL A 110 -5.07 5.43 2.27
N GLU A 111 -5.99 4.66 1.70
CA GLU A 111 -5.98 3.20 1.78
C GLU A 111 -5.57 2.64 0.42
N ALA A 112 -4.61 1.71 0.41
CA ALA A 112 -4.17 1.03 -0.78
C ALA A 112 -4.40 -0.47 -0.65
N ARG A 113 -5.06 -1.05 -1.67
CA ARG A 113 -5.06 -2.50 -1.84
C ARG A 113 -3.72 -2.92 -2.40
N VAL A 114 -3.11 -3.93 -1.80
CA VAL A 114 -1.79 -4.38 -2.21
C VAL A 114 -1.73 -5.88 -2.42
N GLN A 115 -0.74 -6.29 -3.21
CA GLN A 115 -0.39 -7.69 -3.41
C GLN A 115 1.09 -7.87 -3.05
N VAL A 116 1.43 -8.98 -2.38
CA VAL A 116 2.84 -9.35 -2.18
C VAL A 116 3.50 -9.51 -3.55
N SER A 117 4.60 -8.78 -3.76
CA SER A 117 5.42 -8.83 -4.96
C SER A 117 6.62 -9.73 -4.68
N HIS A 118 6.62 -10.93 -5.25
CA HIS A 118 7.79 -11.79 -5.27
C HIS A 118 8.71 -11.36 -6.42
N GLU A 119 9.43 -10.26 -6.25
CA GLU A 119 10.60 -9.99 -7.08
C GLU A 119 11.81 -10.48 -6.30
N GLU A 120 12.47 -11.53 -6.82
CA GLU A 120 13.74 -12.05 -6.32
C GLU A 120 14.76 -10.91 -6.28
N ALA A 121 15.39 -10.74 -5.12
CA ALA A 121 16.48 -9.80 -4.88
C ALA A 121 17.68 -10.03 -5.81
#